data_AF-A0A7V4SW32-F1
#
_entry.id   AF-A0A7V4SW32-F1
#
_cell.length_a   1.000
_cell.length_b   1.000
_cell.length_c   1.000
_cell.angle_alpha   90.00
_cell.angle_beta   90.00
_cell.angle_gamma   90.00
#
_symmetry.space_group_name_H-M   'P 1'
#
loop_
_entity.id
_entity.type
_entity.pdbx_description
1 polymer ?
#
loop_
_entity_poly.entity_id
_entity_poly.type
_entity_poly.pdbx_seq_one_letter_code
_entity_poly.pdbx_strand_id
1 'polypeptide(L)'
;MSESIYLGIDIGTTSAKCLAVDDQGATLAFAQHPYAMSHPREGWAEQDPEDYWKGLTNVVRQCVTELRSLGRDSSSIRALAMSTQGDTLIVADQSGCPVIPAISWMDMRAQEECQELLAERDQRFWYEETGLMLTPYSSACKIRWLSRHKPEFFSDPSIRFCFVPDFITLRLTGKFVTDVPSASWQPMFCPRERAVSESVLSLIGVARERIAMPVESGTPVGELLPEAAQELGLSCRTQVIAGAFDQAAAAHGAGAKAGERSVLSCGTAWVLYSVTHSPVRDETSCLPICCHTSSDKWGLVLPFTGGAAYDWLKRTIGSETGEISDSEPPVFIPHLYGGLCPDWRGDSRGSLVGLTMSHTQKDIQFALMRGIASEARRNLEAAEKIGVEIGSVRMVGGAGKSNIWPQMIANILNRPVEVSNLTESACYGAAKLAARQRSEWSATESGSEFVPVPEQVEFEDRQYRRYLRFYEALLEAYSNA
;
A
#
# COMPACT_ATOMS: atom_id res chain seq x y z
N MET A 1 -32.61 7.69 -16.32
CA MET A 1 -31.82 6.42 -16.36
C MET A 1 -31.73 5.91 -14.94
N SER A 2 -31.88 4.61 -14.69
CA SER A 2 -31.63 4.08 -13.34
C SER A 2 -30.16 4.31 -13.00
N GLU A 3 -29.90 5.03 -11.93
CA GLU A 3 -28.55 5.36 -11.47
C GLU A 3 -27.81 4.07 -11.10
N SER A 4 -26.69 3.80 -11.77
CA SER A 4 -25.88 2.61 -11.50
C SER A 4 -25.00 2.85 -10.29
N ILE A 5 -24.77 1.78 -9.53
CA ILE A 5 -23.95 1.81 -8.32
C ILE A 5 -22.79 0.83 -8.51
N TYR A 6 -21.61 1.25 -8.06
CA TYR A 6 -20.38 0.47 -8.08
C TYR A 6 -19.85 0.35 -6.65
N LEU A 7 -19.44 -0.86 -6.27
CA LEU A 7 -18.84 -1.11 -4.97
C LEU A 7 -17.31 -1.13 -5.10
N GLY A 8 -16.66 -0.30 -4.29
CA GLY A 8 -15.22 -0.38 -4.06
C GLY A 8 -14.97 -0.95 -2.69
N ILE A 9 -14.32 -2.10 -2.63
CA ILE A 9 -14.09 -2.84 -1.38
C ILE A 9 -12.60 -2.82 -1.09
N ASP A 10 -12.19 -2.50 0.14
CA ASP A 10 -10.80 -2.56 0.58
C ASP A 10 -10.65 -3.64 1.65
N ILE A 11 -9.89 -4.70 1.35
CA ILE A 11 -9.56 -5.78 2.29
C ILE A 11 -8.14 -5.51 2.80
N GLY A 12 -8.05 -4.64 3.81
CA GLY A 12 -6.80 -4.23 4.42
C GLY A 12 -6.29 -5.20 5.47
N THR A 13 -5.30 -4.77 6.24
CA THR A 13 -4.71 -5.62 7.29
C THR A 13 -5.55 -5.72 8.55
N THR A 14 -6.30 -4.66 8.91
CA THR A 14 -7.05 -4.59 10.19
C THR A 14 -8.57 -4.49 10.03
N SER A 15 -9.04 -4.20 8.83
CA SER A 15 -10.47 -4.10 8.54
C SER A 15 -10.78 -4.29 7.06
N ALA A 16 -11.99 -4.78 6.79
CA ALA A 16 -12.63 -4.64 5.50
C ALA A 16 -13.40 -3.32 5.47
N LYS A 17 -13.44 -2.67 4.31
CA LYS A 17 -14.22 -1.46 4.06
C LYS A 17 -14.96 -1.58 2.73
N CYS A 18 -16.09 -0.91 2.61
CA CYS A 18 -16.83 -0.83 1.36
C CYS A 18 -17.36 0.59 1.15
N LEU A 19 -17.16 1.12 -0.04
CA LEU A 19 -17.80 2.33 -0.57
C LEU A 19 -18.78 1.93 -1.66
N ALA A 20 -20.02 2.43 -1.58
CA ALA A 20 -20.95 2.42 -2.70
C ALA A 20 -20.95 3.79 -3.36
N VAL A 21 -20.72 3.82 -4.67
CA VAL A 21 -20.53 5.05 -5.44
C VAL A 21 -21.46 5.07 -6.64
N ASP A 22 -22.07 6.21 -6.95
CA ASP A 22 -22.92 6.36 -8.13
C ASP A 22 -22.13 6.59 -9.43
N ASP A 23 -22.85 6.71 -10.56
CA ASP A 23 -22.27 7.01 -11.87
C ASP A 23 -21.51 8.36 -11.94
N GLN A 24 -21.77 9.29 -11.02
CA GLN A 24 -21.09 10.59 -10.95
C GLN A 24 -19.88 10.57 -10.00
N GLY A 25 -19.63 9.45 -9.34
CA GLY A 25 -18.55 9.31 -8.37
C GLY A 25 -18.90 9.84 -6.98
N ALA A 26 -20.18 10.08 -6.66
CA ALA A 26 -20.59 10.48 -5.33
C ALA A 26 -20.75 9.25 -4.42
N THR A 27 -20.20 9.35 -3.21
CA THR A 27 -20.33 8.32 -2.18
C THR A 27 -21.76 8.29 -1.64
N LEU A 28 -22.43 7.16 -1.81
CA LEU A 28 -23.81 6.93 -1.36
C LEU A 28 -23.89 6.18 -0.02
N ALA A 29 -22.91 5.30 0.24
CA ALA A 29 -22.86 4.50 1.45
C ALA A 29 -21.42 4.13 1.78
N PHE A 30 -21.13 3.96 3.07
CA PHE A 30 -19.82 3.53 3.55
C PHE A 30 -19.98 2.58 4.74
N ALA A 31 -19.20 1.50 4.74
CA ALA A 31 -19.16 0.58 5.85
C ALA A 31 -17.74 0.09 6.14
N GLN A 32 -17.47 -0.25 7.39
CA GLN A 32 -16.20 -0.80 7.86
C GLN A 32 -16.44 -1.92 8.87
N HIS A 33 -15.67 -3.00 8.76
CA HIS A 33 -15.70 -4.12 9.68
C HIS A 33 -14.27 -4.48 10.12
N PRO A 34 -13.91 -4.31 11.41
CA PRO A 34 -12.59 -4.67 11.91
C PRO A 34 -12.46 -6.19 12.07
N TYR A 35 -11.24 -6.70 11.92
CA TYR A 35 -10.86 -8.06 12.29
C TYR A 35 -9.50 -8.07 12.98
N ALA A 36 -9.27 -9.12 13.77
CA ALA A 36 -8.06 -9.24 14.58
C ALA A 36 -6.90 -9.84 13.79
N MET A 37 -5.70 -9.60 14.31
CA MET A 37 -4.50 -10.32 13.93
C MET A 37 -3.99 -11.10 15.14
N SER A 38 -3.54 -12.33 14.91
CA SER A 38 -2.98 -13.20 15.92
C SER A 38 -1.46 -13.16 15.86
N HIS A 39 -0.82 -13.14 17.04
CA HIS A 39 0.63 -13.25 17.20
C HIS A 39 0.94 -14.47 18.08
N PRO A 40 0.85 -15.69 17.53
CA PRO A 40 0.95 -16.91 18.33
C PRO A 40 2.36 -17.15 18.89
N ARG A 41 3.39 -16.57 18.26
CA ARG A 41 4.80 -16.64 18.64
C ARG A 41 5.48 -15.32 18.28
N GLU A 42 6.66 -15.09 18.85
CA GLU A 42 7.52 -13.98 18.45
C GLU A 42 7.84 -14.04 16.95
N GLY A 43 7.72 -12.89 16.27
CA GLY A 43 7.89 -12.79 14.82
C GLY A 43 6.72 -13.33 13.98
N TRP A 44 5.71 -13.97 14.58
CA TRP A 44 4.56 -14.52 13.84
C TRP A 44 3.40 -13.53 13.81
N ALA A 45 2.75 -13.43 12.66
CA ALA A 45 1.57 -12.60 12.40
C ALA A 45 0.62 -13.36 11.48
N GLU A 46 -0.53 -13.78 12.03
CA GLU A 46 -1.50 -14.63 11.35
C GLU A 46 -2.89 -14.00 11.33
N GLN A 47 -3.66 -14.30 10.29
CA GLN A 47 -5.07 -13.91 10.17
C GLN A 47 -5.91 -15.14 9.77
N ASP A 48 -7.16 -15.20 10.20
CA ASP A 48 -8.10 -16.22 9.71
C ASP A 48 -8.60 -15.78 8.32
N PRO A 49 -8.36 -16.55 7.23
CA PRO A 49 -8.89 -16.20 5.91
C PRO A 49 -10.42 -16.07 5.87
N GLU A 50 -11.14 -16.77 6.75
CA GLU A 50 -12.59 -16.64 6.86
C GLU A 50 -13.03 -15.28 7.40
N ASP A 51 -12.18 -14.58 8.16
CA ASP A 51 -12.49 -13.23 8.63
C ASP A 51 -12.45 -12.21 7.48
N TYR A 52 -11.68 -12.43 6.42
CA TYR A 52 -11.75 -11.62 5.21
C TYR A 52 -13.11 -11.76 4.53
N TRP A 53 -13.62 -13.01 4.40
CA TRP A 53 -14.93 -13.28 3.80
C TRP A 53 -16.07 -12.70 4.65
N LYS A 54 -16.07 -12.96 5.97
CA LYS A 54 -17.05 -12.37 6.90
C LYS A 54 -16.99 -10.86 6.85
N GLY A 55 -15.79 -10.27 6.85
CA GLY A 55 -15.57 -8.83 6.77
C GLY A 55 -16.18 -8.23 5.52
N LEU A 56 -15.87 -8.80 4.34
CA LEU A 56 -16.44 -8.41 3.05
C LEU A 56 -17.97 -8.50 3.07
N THR A 57 -18.53 -9.63 3.50
CA THR A 57 -19.98 -9.84 3.57
C THR A 57 -20.65 -8.82 4.48
N ASN A 58 -20.07 -8.53 5.65
CA ASN A 58 -20.61 -7.55 6.58
C ASN A 58 -20.64 -6.15 5.97
N VAL A 59 -19.53 -5.67 5.39
CA VAL A 59 -19.47 -4.31 4.85
C VAL A 59 -20.38 -4.14 3.63
N VAL A 60 -20.46 -5.15 2.76
CA VAL A 60 -21.35 -5.11 1.59
C VAL A 60 -22.83 -5.08 2.02
N ARG A 61 -23.24 -5.93 2.97
CA ARG A 61 -24.62 -5.95 3.48
C ARG A 61 -25.00 -4.66 4.18
N GLN A 62 -24.06 -4.04 4.90
CA GLN A 62 -24.28 -2.73 5.51
C GLN A 62 -24.49 -1.65 4.44
N CYS A 63 -23.64 -1.58 3.41
CA CYS A 63 -23.85 -0.67 2.28
C CYS A 63 -25.19 -0.92 1.57
N VAL A 64 -25.58 -2.17 1.33
CA VAL A 64 -26.91 -2.50 0.75
C VAL A 64 -28.05 -1.99 1.64
N THR A 65 -27.91 -2.09 2.96
CA THR A 65 -28.92 -1.60 3.92
C THR A 65 -29.02 -0.08 3.88
N GLU A 66 -27.88 0.62 3.83
CA GLU A 66 -27.82 2.08 3.73
C GLU A 66 -28.41 2.57 2.40
N LEU A 67 -28.06 1.94 1.28
CA LEU A 67 -28.62 2.22 -0.04
C LEU A 67 -30.15 2.06 -0.07
N ARG A 68 -30.69 1.02 0.57
CA ARG A 68 -32.14 0.84 0.71
C ARG A 68 -32.80 1.96 1.49
N SER A 69 -32.13 2.49 2.52
CA SER A 69 -32.63 3.65 3.29
C SER A 69 -32.70 4.93 2.44
N LEU A 70 -31.87 5.02 1.40
CA LEU A 70 -31.91 6.07 0.38
C LEU A 70 -32.88 5.76 -0.78
N GLY A 71 -33.71 4.71 -0.67
CA GLY A 71 -34.65 4.31 -1.71
C GLY A 71 -34.02 3.67 -2.94
N ARG A 72 -32.77 3.19 -2.83
CA ARG A 72 -32.03 2.54 -3.92
C ARG A 72 -32.06 1.02 -3.74
N ASP A 73 -32.40 0.30 -4.81
CA ASP A 73 -32.39 -1.16 -4.80
C ASP A 73 -30.98 -1.71 -5.07
N SER A 74 -30.66 -2.83 -4.42
CA SER A 74 -29.50 -3.68 -4.69
C SER A 74 -29.36 -4.11 -6.15
N SER A 75 -30.47 -4.16 -6.92
CA SER A 75 -30.43 -4.42 -8.37
C SER A 75 -29.76 -3.31 -9.19
N SER A 76 -29.58 -2.12 -8.62
CA SER A 76 -28.81 -1.02 -9.21
C SER A 76 -27.31 -1.20 -9.05
N ILE A 77 -26.84 -2.10 -8.19
CA ILE A 77 -25.42 -2.43 -8.03
C ILE A 77 -25.00 -3.26 -9.26
N ARG A 78 -24.14 -2.68 -10.09
CA ARG A 78 -23.73 -3.29 -11.37
C ARG A 78 -22.44 -4.09 -11.26
N ALA A 79 -21.51 -3.61 -10.43
CA ALA A 79 -20.21 -4.24 -10.31
C ALA A 79 -19.56 -3.95 -8.96
N LEU A 80 -18.59 -4.79 -8.61
CA LEU A 80 -17.66 -4.58 -7.51
C LEU A 80 -16.22 -4.82 -7.98
N ALA A 81 -15.27 -4.15 -7.33
CA ALA A 81 -13.85 -4.46 -7.44
C ALA A 81 -13.19 -4.31 -6.06
N MET A 82 -12.00 -4.91 -5.92
CA MET A 82 -11.30 -4.97 -4.65
C MET A 82 -9.97 -4.21 -4.70
N SER A 83 -9.70 -3.47 -3.64
CA SER A 83 -8.38 -3.11 -3.16
C SER A 83 -7.98 -4.14 -2.11
N THR A 84 -6.76 -4.66 -2.14
CA THR A 84 -6.33 -5.64 -1.13
C THR A 84 -4.92 -5.37 -0.64
N GLN A 85 -4.67 -5.73 0.62
CA GLN A 85 -3.33 -5.77 1.18
C GLN A 85 -2.42 -6.70 0.37
N GLY A 86 -1.14 -6.33 0.27
CA GLY A 86 -0.14 -7.09 -0.48
C GLY A 86 0.45 -8.27 0.29
N ASP A 87 0.95 -9.27 -0.44
CA ASP A 87 1.87 -10.34 0.00
C ASP A 87 1.50 -11.20 1.23
N THR A 88 0.23 -11.17 1.67
CA THR A 88 -0.30 -12.12 2.66
C THR A 88 -0.60 -13.46 2.00
N LEU A 89 0.09 -14.51 2.45
CA LEU A 89 0.01 -15.86 1.87
C LEU A 89 -1.13 -16.65 2.51
N ILE A 90 -2.01 -17.21 1.67
CA ILE A 90 -3.10 -18.11 2.06
C ILE A 90 -2.86 -19.46 1.40
N VAL A 91 -2.87 -20.54 2.18
CA VAL A 91 -2.83 -21.90 1.63
C VAL A 91 -4.25 -22.44 1.63
N ALA A 92 -4.75 -22.82 0.46
CA ALA A 92 -6.12 -23.31 0.29
C ALA A 92 -6.16 -24.53 -0.63
N ASP A 93 -7.22 -25.31 -0.54
CA ASP A 93 -7.48 -26.39 -1.51
C ASP A 93 -8.06 -25.84 -2.84
N GLN A 94 -8.37 -26.73 -3.79
CA GLN A 94 -8.94 -26.34 -5.09
C GLN A 94 -10.32 -25.67 -5.00
N SER A 95 -11.07 -25.89 -3.90
CA SER A 95 -12.37 -25.28 -3.66
C SER A 95 -12.27 -23.89 -3.04
N GLY A 96 -11.06 -23.47 -2.63
CA GLY A 96 -10.83 -22.21 -1.93
C GLY A 96 -11.08 -22.31 -0.43
N CYS A 97 -11.07 -23.51 0.14
CA CYS A 97 -11.12 -23.71 1.60
C CYS A 97 -9.71 -23.52 2.19
N PRO A 98 -9.51 -22.59 3.14
CA PRO A 98 -8.21 -22.39 3.76
C PRO A 98 -7.83 -23.59 4.65
N VAL A 99 -6.58 -24.05 4.57
CA VAL A 99 -6.10 -25.21 5.33
C VAL A 99 -5.26 -24.85 6.56
N ILE A 100 -4.79 -23.60 6.62
CA ILE A 100 -4.08 -23.00 7.77
C ILE A 100 -4.46 -21.51 7.86
N PRO A 101 -4.20 -20.83 9.00
CA PRO A 101 -4.25 -19.37 9.05
C PRO A 101 -3.38 -18.73 7.96
N ALA A 102 -3.83 -17.58 7.43
CA ALA A 102 -3.04 -16.78 6.51
C ALA A 102 -1.75 -16.31 7.19
N ILE A 103 -0.64 -16.38 6.50
CA ILE A 103 0.65 -15.85 6.95
C ILE A 103 0.76 -14.42 6.45
N SER A 104 0.56 -13.44 7.34
CA SER A 104 0.48 -12.02 7.02
C SER A 104 1.77 -11.49 6.40
N TRP A 105 1.71 -10.43 5.60
CA TRP A 105 2.88 -9.69 5.11
C TRP A 105 3.80 -9.19 6.24
N MET A 106 3.31 -9.01 7.46
CA MET A 106 4.14 -8.60 8.62
C MET A 106 4.86 -9.76 9.32
N ASP A 107 4.62 -11.00 8.90
CA ASP A 107 5.21 -12.18 9.51
C ASP A 107 6.70 -12.34 9.14
N MET A 108 7.54 -12.57 10.14
CA MET A 108 9.00 -12.74 9.99
C MET A 108 9.47 -14.17 10.27
N ARG A 109 8.58 -15.17 10.33
CA ARG A 109 8.94 -16.56 10.69
C ARG A 109 9.96 -17.18 9.73
N ALA A 110 10.02 -16.68 8.50
CA ALA A 110 10.85 -17.21 7.42
C ALA A 110 12.20 -16.49 7.27
N GLN A 111 12.78 -16.01 8.38
CA GLN A 111 14.06 -15.30 8.36
C GLN A 111 15.22 -16.19 7.92
N GLU A 112 15.26 -17.45 8.37
CA GLU A 112 16.29 -18.41 7.97
C GLU A 112 16.17 -18.73 6.48
N GLU A 113 14.96 -18.99 5.98
CA GLU A 113 14.73 -19.26 4.56
C GLU A 113 15.04 -18.06 3.67
N CYS A 114 14.82 -16.83 4.16
CA CYS A 114 15.25 -15.63 3.45
C CYS A 114 16.78 -15.61 3.27
N GLN A 115 17.55 -15.93 4.30
CA GLN A 115 19.02 -15.96 4.23
C GLN A 115 19.52 -17.01 3.24
N GLU A 116 18.88 -18.18 3.22
CA GLU A 116 19.21 -19.25 2.29
C GLU A 116 18.88 -18.88 0.85
N LEU A 117 17.70 -18.33 0.59
CA LEU A 117 17.31 -17.88 -0.74
C LEU A 117 18.26 -16.78 -1.24
N LEU A 118 18.75 -15.90 -0.35
CA LEU A 118 19.75 -14.89 -0.67
C LEU A 118 21.15 -15.49 -0.91
N ALA A 119 21.47 -16.62 -0.28
CA ALA A 119 22.71 -17.35 -0.55
C ALA A 119 22.64 -18.13 -1.87
N GLU A 120 21.45 -18.62 -2.26
CA GLU A 120 21.21 -19.26 -3.56
C GLU A 120 21.22 -18.24 -4.71
N ARG A 121 20.57 -17.08 -4.52
CA ARG A 121 20.50 -15.98 -5.48
C ARG A 121 20.50 -14.63 -4.77
N ASP A 122 21.38 -13.73 -5.20
CA ASP A 122 21.58 -12.44 -4.56
C ASP A 122 20.36 -11.49 -4.69
N GLN A 123 20.42 -10.36 -3.97
CA GLN A 123 19.36 -9.35 -3.96
C GLN A 123 19.05 -8.81 -5.36
N ARG A 124 20.08 -8.71 -6.20
CA ARG A 124 19.96 -8.20 -7.56
C ARG A 124 19.10 -9.13 -8.41
N PHE A 125 19.28 -10.44 -8.30
CA PHE A 125 18.39 -11.40 -8.97
C PHE A 125 16.92 -11.17 -8.59
N TRP A 126 16.61 -11.09 -7.30
CA TRP A 126 15.24 -10.89 -6.84
C TRP A 126 14.64 -9.59 -7.35
N TYR A 127 15.42 -8.52 -7.35
CA TYR A 127 14.97 -7.24 -7.88
C TYR A 127 14.78 -7.27 -9.40
N GLU A 128 15.67 -7.92 -10.15
CA GLU A 128 15.57 -8.06 -11.61
C GLU A 128 14.35 -8.91 -12.01
N GLU A 129 14.07 -9.99 -11.29
CA GLU A 129 12.95 -10.89 -11.56
C GLU A 129 11.59 -10.39 -11.05
N THR A 130 11.57 -9.59 -9.98
CA THR A 130 10.31 -9.27 -9.28
C THR A 130 10.05 -7.77 -9.09
N GLY A 131 11.06 -6.93 -9.30
CA GLY A 131 10.98 -5.50 -8.96
C GLY A 131 10.99 -5.22 -7.45
N LEU A 132 11.16 -6.25 -6.62
CA LEU A 132 11.12 -6.18 -5.17
C LEU A 132 12.43 -6.68 -4.57
N MET A 133 12.75 -6.13 -3.42
CA MET A 133 13.73 -6.70 -2.53
C MET A 133 13.20 -7.98 -1.88
N LEU A 134 14.01 -9.04 -1.86
CA LEU A 134 13.69 -10.17 -1.00
C LEU A 134 13.98 -9.79 0.46
N THR A 135 13.01 -10.03 1.33
CA THR A 135 13.10 -9.79 2.77
C THR A 135 12.44 -10.95 3.54
N PRO A 136 12.61 -11.06 4.86
CA PRO A 136 11.91 -12.07 5.66
C PRO A 136 10.37 -11.99 5.56
N TYR A 137 9.83 -10.83 5.19
CA TYR A 137 8.40 -10.60 4.98
C TYR A 137 7.87 -11.20 3.68
N SER A 138 8.74 -11.50 2.73
CA SER A 138 8.40 -11.92 1.37
C SER A 138 7.72 -13.30 1.35
N SER A 139 6.61 -13.45 0.63
CA SER A 139 5.90 -14.73 0.52
C SER A 139 6.73 -15.86 -0.09
N ALA A 140 7.72 -15.56 -0.95
CA ALA A 140 8.69 -16.54 -1.42
C ALA A 140 9.44 -17.24 -0.27
N CYS A 141 9.85 -16.47 0.76
CA CYS A 141 10.48 -17.01 1.96
C CYS A 141 9.49 -17.89 2.75
N LYS A 142 8.23 -17.45 2.88
CA LYS A 142 7.17 -18.20 3.58
C LYS A 142 6.82 -19.51 2.88
N ILE A 143 6.80 -19.52 1.55
CA ILE A 143 6.63 -20.74 0.74
C ILE A 143 7.80 -21.69 0.97
N ARG A 144 9.05 -21.20 0.96
CA ARG A 144 10.22 -22.03 1.31
C ARG A 144 10.11 -22.59 2.72
N TRP A 145 9.64 -21.80 3.69
CA TRP A 145 9.43 -22.26 5.06
C TRP A 145 8.38 -23.38 5.12
N LEU A 146 7.26 -23.23 4.40
CA LEU A 146 6.22 -24.25 4.30
C LEU A 146 6.74 -25.54 3.66
N SER A 147 7.66 -25.47 2.68
CA SER A 147 8.23 -26.67 2.05
C SER A 147 8.95 -27.59 3.04
N ARG A 148 9.47 -27.02 4.14
CA ARG A 148 10.18 -27.75 5.20
C ARG A 148 9.26 -28.19 6.33
N HIS A 149 8.38 -27.28 6.76
CA HIS A 149 7.58 -27.47 7.97
C HIS A 149 6.22 -28.10 7.68
N LYS A 150 5.77 -28.05 6.42
CA LYS A 150 4.49 -28.55 5.91
C LYS A 150 4.67 -29.24 4.54
N PRO A 151 5.57 -30.23 4.41
CA PRO A 151 5.86 -30.89 3.13
C PRO A 151 4.63 -31.55 2.50
N GLU A 152 3.62 -31.90 3.30
CA GLU A 152 2.33 -32.42 2.84
C GLU A 152 1.67 -31.49 1.81
N PHE A 153 1.82 -30.17 1.96
CA PHE A 153 1.27 -29.19 1.01
C PHE A 153 1.99 -29.22 -0.34
N PHE A 154 3.24 -29.68 -0.39
CA PHE A 154 4.00 -29.78 -1.63
C PHE A 154 3.74 -31.10 -2.35
N SER A 155 3.43 -32.16 -1.61
CA SER A 155 3.03 -33.45 -2.17
C SER A 155 1.60 -33.49 -2.72
N ASP A 156 0.71 -32.62 -2.25
CA ASP A 156 -0.68 -32.55 -2.72
C ASP A 156 -0.85 -31.51 -3.84
N PRO A 157 -1.09 -31.93 -5.10
CA PRO A 157 -1.28 -31.02 -6.22
C PRO A 157 -2.60 -30.22 -6.15
N SER A 158 -3.50 -30.56 -5.22
CA SER A 158 -4.74 -29.83 -5.00
C SER A 158 -4.54 -28.53 -4.21
N ILE A 159 -3.42 -28.39 -3.52
CA ILE A 159 -3.13 -27.20 -2.72
C ILE A 159 -2.72 -26.03 -3.62
N ARG A 160 -3.34 -24.89 -3.42
CA ARG A 160 -3.01 -23.59 -4.05
C ARG A 160 -2.33 -22.67 -3.04
N PHE A 161 -1.36 -21.91 -3.55
CA PHE A 161 -0.78 -20.79 -2.81
C PHE A 161 -1.47 -19.52 -3.30
N CYS A 162 -2.44 -19.10 -2.51
CA CYS A 162 -3.31 -17.98 -2.77
C CYS A 162 -2.79 -16.73 -2.06
N PHE A 163 -3.31 -15.59 -2.48
CA PHE A 163 -3.23 -14.32 -1.77
C PHE A 163 -4.64 -13.78 -1.59
N VAL A 164 -4.79 -12.74 -0.76
CA VAL A 164 -6.10 -12.14 -0.46
C VAL A 164 -6.98 -11.89 -1.70
N PRO A 165 -6.50 -11.26 -2.79
CA PRO A 165 -7.36 -10.96 -3.94
C PRO A 165 -7.86 -12.21 -4.65
N ASP A 166 -7.01 -13.21 -4.89
CA ASP A 166 -7.40 -14.43 -5.59
C ASP A 166 -8.17 -15.42 -4.71
N PHE A 167 -7.91 -15.46 -3.40
CA PHE A 167 -8.74 -16.21 -2.45
C PHE A 167 -10.19 -15.71 -2.47
N ILE A 168 -10.39 -14.40 -2.37
CA ILE A 168 -11.74 -13.82 -2.40
C ILE A 168 -12.35 -13.94 -3.80
N THR A 169 -11.60 -13.69 -4.87
CA THR A 169 -12.10 -13.79 -6.24
C THR A 169 -12.56 -15.22 -6.58
N LEU A 170 -11.83 -16.24 -6.11
CA LEU A 170 -12.21 -17.64 -6.25
C LEU A 170 -13.55 -17.92 -5.57
N ARG A 171 -13.79 -17.41 -4.36
CA ARG A 171 -15.07 -17.57 -3.66
C ARG A 171 -16.21 -16.77 -4.28
N LEU A 172 -15.92 -15.61 -4.85
CA LEU A 172 -16.93 -14.77 -5.51
C LEU A 172 -17.37 -15.35 -6.87
N THR A 173 -16.45 -15.94 -7.63
CA THR A 173 -16.66 -16.23 -9.07
C THR A 173 -16.35 -17.66 -9.50
N GLY A 174 -15.72 -18.47 -8.64
CA GLY A 174 -15.16 -19.77 -8.98
C GLY A 174 -13.89 -19.72 -9.84
N LYS A 175 -13.36 -18.52 -10.14
CA LYS A 175 -12.17 -18.35 -10.98
C LYS A 175 -10.94 -18.07 -10.14
N PHE A 176 -9.87 -18.84 -10.37
CA PHE A 176 -8.59 -18.68 -9.69
C PHE A 176 -7.70 -17.67 -10.42
N VAL A 177 -8.02 -16.39 -10.24
CA VAL A 177 -7.32 -15.26 -10.88
C VAL A 177 -6.98 -14.18 -9.86
N THR A 178 -5.91 -13.44 -10.12
CA THR A 178 -5.47 -12.30 -9.31
C THR A 178 -5.28 -11.09 -10.20
N ASP A 179 -5.42 -9.88 -9.69
CA ASP A 179 -5.13 -8.68 -10.47
C ASP A 179 -3.62 -8.46 -10.60
N VAL A 180 -3.19 -7.90 -11.74
CA VAL A 180 -1.77 -7.69 -12.05
C VAL A 180 -1.05 -6.78 -11.04
N PRO A 181 -1.63 -5.65 -10.55
CA PRO A 181 -0.98 -4.86 -9.49
C PRO A 181 -0.72 -5.66 -8.21
N SER A 182 -1.69 -6.44 -7.72
CA SER A 182 -1.49 -7.33 -6.56
C SER A 182 -0.47 -8.42 -6.84
N ALA A 183 -0.51 -9.06 -8.02
CA ALA A 183 0.47 -10.05 -8.43
C ALA A 183 1.89 -9.46 -8.43
N SER A 184 2.05 -8.24 -8.93
CA SER A 184 3.35 -7.55 -9.00
C SER A 184 3.92 -7.12 -7.65
N TRP A 185 3.14 -7.22 -6.58
CA TRP A 185 3.63 -7.05 -5.21
C TRP A 185 3.99 -8.40 -4.55
N GLN A 186 3.89 -9.50 -5.28
CA GLN A 186 4.35 -10.81 -4.85
C GLN A 186 5.78 -11.02 -5.38
N PRO A 187 6.72 -11.51 -4.56
CA PRO A 187 8.11 -11.79 -4.93
C PRO A 187 8.21 -13.05 -5.81
N MET A 188 7.40 -13.13 -6.85
CA MET A 188 7.34 -14.18 -7.87
C MET A 188 6.70 -13.69 -9.18
N PHE A 189 6.44 -12.39 -9.32
CA PHE A 189 5.90 -11.78 -10.53
C PHE A 189 6.85 -10.70 -11.03
N CYS A 190 7.16 -10.73 -12.31
CA CYS A 190 7.98 -9.72 -12.96
C CYS A 190 7.12 -8.56 -13.48
N PRO A 191 7.18 -7.35 -12.88
CA PRO A 191 6.41 -6.20 -13.36
C PRO A 191 6.84 -5.76 -14.76
N ARG A 192 8.12 -5.96 -15.12
CA ARG A 192 8.65 -5.64 -16.46
C ARG A 192 8.01 -6.49 -17.55
N GLU A 193 7.90 -7.79 -17.30
CA GLU A 193 7.31 -8.76 -18.24
C GLU A 193 5.80 -8.91 -18.08
N ARG A 194 5.25 -8.38 -16.98
CA ARG A 194 3.85 -8.54 -16.56
C ARG A 194 3.43 -10.02 -16.45
N ALA A 195 4.34 -10.85 -15.98
CA ALA A 195 4.15 -12.30 -15.90
C ALA A 195 4.73 -12.87 -14.60
N VAL A 196 4.24 -14.04 -14.21
CA VAL A 196 4.83 -14.82 -13.11
C VAL A 196 6.24 -15.27 -13.53
N SER A 197 7.23 -15.09 -12.66
CA SER A 197 8.61 -15.48 -12.92
C SER A 197 8.78 -16.98 -12.71
N GLU A 198 8.95 -17.71 -13.81
CA GLU A 198 9.24 -19.16 -13.79
C GLU A 198 10.56 -19.46 -13.09
N SER A 199 11.54 -18.55 -13.16
CA SER A 199 12.84 -18.71 -12.51
C SER A 199 12.69 -18.70 -10.99
N VAL A 200 11.85 -17.80 -10.46
CA VAL A 200 11.52 -17.73 -9.04
C VAL A 200 10.66 -18.91 -8.60
N LEU A 201 9.64 -19.28 -9.38
CA LEU A 201 8.80 -20.46 -9.09
C LEU A 201 9.63 -21.74 -9.00
N SER A 202 10.54 -21.95 -9.94
CA SER A 202 11.47 -23.09 -9.92
C SER A 202 12.39 -23.05 -8.71
N LEU A 203 12.87 -21.87 -8.31
CA LEU A 203 13.73 -21.71 -7.14
C LEU A 203 12.98 -22.12 -5.86
N ILE A 204 11.76 -21.63 -5.65
CA ILE A 204 10.97 -21.91 -4.45
C ILE A 204 10.23 -23.26 -4.49
N GLY A 205 10.27 -23.97 -5.63
CA GLY A 205 9.71 -25.31 -5.79
C GLY A 205 8.19 -25.34 -5.95
N VAL A 206 7.60 -24.34 -6.63
CA VAL A 206 6.14 -24.24 -6.84
C VAL A 206 5.81 -24.36 -8.33
N ALA A 207 4.82 -25.20 -8.65
CA ALA A 207 4.32 -25.32 -10.02
C ALA A 207 3.40 -24.14 -10.39
N ARG A 208 3.46 -23.69 -11.64
CA ARG A 208 2.74 -22.51 -12.14
C ARG A 208 1.24 -22.58 -11.88
N GLU A 209 0.63 -23.76 -12.01
CA GLU A 209 -0.81 -23.99 -11.86
C GLU A 209 -1.33 -23.77 -10.43
N ARG A 210 -0.41 -23.75 -9.45
CA ARG A 210 -0.72 -23.55 -8.03
C ARG A 210 -0.79 -22.07 -7.64
N ILE A 211 -0.40 -21.18 -8.54
CA ILE A 211 -0.48 -19.72 -8.42
C ILE A 211 -1.59 -19.19 -9.32
N ALA A 212 -2.33 -18.19 -8.86
CA ALA A 212 -3.44 -17.60 -9.61
C ALA A 212 -3.00 -17.07 -10.99
N MET A 213 -3.91 -17.05 -11.96
CA MET A 213 -3.65 -16.43 -13.26
C MET A 213 -3.78 -14.90 -13.13
N PRO A 214 -2.75 -14.11 -13.48
CA PRO A 214 -2.83 -12.66 -13.43
C PRO A 214 -3.75 -12.13 -14.53
N VAL A 215 -4.60 -11.15 -14.19
CA VAL A 215 -5.48 -10.43 -15.11
C VAL A 215 -5.37 -8.92 -14.90
N GLU A 216 -5.48 -8.15 -15.97
CA GLU A 216 -5.35 -6.70 -15.90
C GLU A 216 -6.48 -6.06 -15.07
N SER A 217 -6.14 -5.06 -14.24
CA SER A 217 -7.13 -4.29 -13.47
C SER A 217 -8.23 -3.72 -14.38
N GLY A 218 -9.47 -3.68 -13.89
CA GLY A 218 -10.62 -3.22 -14.70
C GLY A 218 -11.19 -4.27 -15.67
N THR A 219 -10.55 -5.44 -15.78
CA THR A 219 -11.08 -6.57 -16.58
C THR A 219 -12.25 -7.25 -15.87
N PRO A 220 -13.38 -7.51 -16.54
CA PRO A 220 -14.45 -8.34 -15.99
C PRO A 220 -13.96 -9.76 -15.75
N VAL A 221 -13.96 -10.17 -14.47
CA VAL A 221 -13.60 -11.55 -14.09
C VAL A 221 -14.79 -12.46 -14.30
N GLY A 222 -15.99 -12.07 -13.86
CA GLY A 222 -17.21 -12.85 -14.02
C GLY A 222 -18.38 -12.32 -13.21
N GLU A 223 -19.48 -13.06 -13.23
CA GLU A 223 -20.63 -12.83 -12.35
C GLU A 223 -20.44 -13.50 -10.99
N LEU A 224 -21.19 -13.04 -9.98
CA LEU A 224 -21.20 -13.67 -8.68
C LEU A 224 -21.79 -15.08 -8.77
N LEU A 225 -21.15 -16.03 -8.08
CA LEU A 225 -21.76 -17.32 -7.79
C LEU A 225 -23.08 -17.13 -7.01
N PRO A 226 -24.09 -18.01 -7.19
CA PRO A 226 -25.37 -17.89 -6.50
C PRO A 226 -25.24 -17.78 -4.98
N GLU A 227 -24.35 -18.57 -4.37
CA GLU A 227 -24.10 -18.60 -2.93
C GLU A 227 -23.48 -17.28 -2.47
N ALA A 228 -22.48 -16.78 -3.20
CA ALA A 228 -21.87 -15.48 -2.93
C ALA A 228 -22.89 -14.35 -3.05
N ALA A 229 -23.70 -14.33 -4.10
CA ALA A 229 -24.75 -13.32 -4.29
C ALA A 229 -25.76 -13.31 -3.13
N GLN A 230 -26.17 -14.50 -2.66
CA GLN A 230 -27.07 -14.66 -1.53
C GLN A 230 -26.47 -14.13 -0.22
N GLU A 231 -25.22 -14.50 0.08
CA GLU A 231 -24.51 -14.05 1.28
C GLU A 231 -24.30 -12.53 1.29
N LEU A 232 -23.93 -11.95 0.15
CA LEU A 232 -23.72 -10.50 0.01
C LEU A 232 -25.02 -9.70 -0.05
N GLY A 233 -26.15 -10.34 -0.37
CA GLY A 233 -27.41 -9.65 -0.62
C GLY A 233 -27.41 -8.84 -1.93
N LEU A 234 -26.72 -9.38 -2.95
CA LEU A 234 -26.57 -8.78 -4.28
C LEU A 234 -27.24 -9.65 -5.34
N SER A 235 -27.38 -9.12 -6.57
CA SER A 235 -27.80 -9.94 -7.72
C SER A 235 -26.65 -10.80 -8.23
N CYS A 236 -26.94 -12.03 -8.69
CA CYS A 236 -25.93 -12.84 -9.39
C CYS A 236 -25.37 -12.11 -10.63
N ARG A 237 -26.14 -11.20 -11.24
CA ARG A 237 -25.70 -10.39 -12.39
C ARG A 237 -24.64 -9.33 -12.03
N THR A 238 -24.34 -9.15 -10.75
CA THR A 238 -23.29 -8.22 -10.32
C THR A 238 -21.95 -8.71 -10.86
N GLN A 239 -21.25 -7.86 -11.61
CA GLN A 239 -19.96 -8.19 -12.17
C GLN A 239 -18.86 -8.02 -11.12
N VAL A 240 -17.97 -9.00 -11.02
CA VAL A 240 -16.70 -8.89 -10.31
C VAL A 240 -15.65 -8.42 -11.30
N ILE A 241 -15.04 -7.28 -11.02
CA ILE A 241 -14.00 -6.66 -11.84
C ILE A 241 -12.65 -6.82 -11.15
N ALA A 242 -11.62 -7.14 -11.91
CA ALA A 242 -10.25 -7.26 -11.42
C ALA A 242 -9.82 -5.97 -10.72
N GLY A 243 -9.34 -6.14 -9.50
CA GLY A 243 -9.02 -5.09 -8.55
C GLY A 243 -7.62 -4.51 -8.71
N ALA A 244 -7.03 -4.10 -7.59
CA ALA A 244 -5.66 -3.63 -7.50
C ALA A 244 -5.09 -3.86 -6.08
N PHE A 245 -3.76 -3.88 -5.99
CA PHE A 245 -3.03 -3.70 -4.74
C PHE A 245 -3.44 -2.37 -4.06
N ASP A 246 -3.50 -2.34 -2.73
CA ASP A 246 -4.04 -1.21 -1.97
C ASP A 246 -3.39 0.15 -2.28
N GLN A 247 -2.06 0.24 -2.39
CA GLN A 247 -1.37 1.49 -2.72
C GLN A 247 -1.65 1.91 -4.17
N ALA A 248 -1.73 0.95 -5.10
CA ALA A 248 -2.06 1.24 -6.49
C ALA A 248 -3.53 1.69 -6.63
N ALA A 249 -4.46 1.07 -5.90
CA ALA A 249 -5.85 1.47 -5.83
C ALA A 249 -5.98 2.86 -5.21
N ALA A 250 -5.32 3.12 -4.09
CA ALA A 250 -5.31 4.40 -3.41
C ALA A 250 -4.77 5.52 -4.29
N ALA A 251 -3.64 5.28 -4.97
CA ALA A 251 -3.05 6.22 -5.92
C ALA A 251 -3.99 6.48 -7.11
N HIS A 252 -4.62 5.44 -7.66
CA HIS A 252 -5.60 5.58 -8.76
C HIS A 252 -6.86 6.36 -8.34
N GLY A 253 -7.36 6.09 -7.13
CA GLY A 253 -8.49 6.79 -6.52
C GLY A 253 -8.17 8.26 -6.28
N ALA A 254 -6.97 8.53 -5.75
CA ALA A 254 -6.47 9.87 -5.48
C ALA A 254 -5.95 10.59 -6.75
N GLY A 255 -5.99 9.98 -7.93
CA GLY A 255 -5.65 10.66 -9.19
C GLY A 255 -4.14 10.83 -9.45
N ALA A 256 -3.32 9.88 -9.01
CA ALA A 256 -1.91 9.79 -9.41
C ALA A 256 -1.78 9.64 -10.93
N LYS A 257 -0.81 10.33 -11.53
CA LYS A 257 -0.61 10.34 -12.98
C LYS A 257 0.86 10.58 -13.31
N ALA A 258 1.39 9.77 -14.21
CA ALA A 258 2.81 9.81 -14.61
C ALA A 258 3.20 11.19 -15.16
N GLY A 259 4.36 11.69 -14.75
CA GLY A 259 4.87 13.02 -15.12
C GLY A 259 4.15 14.21 -14.48
N GLU A 260 3.02 13.99 -13.81
CA GLU A 260 2.16 15.07 -13.31
C GLU A 260 2.05 15.06 -11.79
N ARG A 261 1.51 13.98 -11.22
CA ARG A 261 1.10 13.95 -9.81
C ARG A 261 1.45 12.61 -9.17
N SER A 262 2.26 12.67 -8.11
CA SER A 262 2.42 11.56 -7.17
C SER A 262 1.45 11.68 -6.01
N VAL A 263 1.14 10.55 -5.36
CA VAL A 263 0.25 10.53 -4.19
C VAL A 263 1.05 10.23 -2.94
N LEU A 264 0.91 11.06 -1.92
CA LEU A 264 1.50 10.86 -0.61
C LEU A 264 0.42 10.37 0.37
N SER A 265 0.39 9.06 0.60
CA SER A 265 -0.51 8.44 1.56
C SER A 265 0.02 8.63 2.98
N CYS A 266 -0.72 9.36 3.80
CA CYS A 266 -0.29 9.77 5.14
C CYS A 266 -0.98 8.94 6.24
N GLY A 267 -0.55 7.68 6.39
CA GLY A 267 -1.04 6.74 7.40
C GLY A 267 -0.03 6.47 8.52
N THR A 268 -0.09 5.25 9.08
CA THR A 268 0.86 4.74 10.10
C THR A 268 2.30 4.81 9.59
N ALA A 269 2.56 4.22 8.42
CA ALA A 269 3.67 4.58 7.57
C ALA A 269 3.18 5.59 6.52
N TRP A 270 4.08 6.40 5.99
CA TRP A 270 3.76 7.22 4.82
C TRP A 270 4.29 6.53 3.57
N VAL A 271 3.59 6.70 2.45
CA VAL A 271 3.96 6.09 1.18
C VAL A 271 3.88 7.14 0.10
N LEU A 272 4.99 7.40 -0.58
CA LEU A 272 4.99 8.14 -1.83
C LEU A 272 4.79 7.15 -2.96
N TYR A 273 3.65 7.26 -3.65
CA TYR A 273 3.34 6.47 -4.83
C TYR A 273 3.48 7.32 -6.09
N SER A 274 4.35 6.90 -6.99
CA SER A 274 4.60 7.58 -8.28
C SER A 274 4.26 6.65 -9.44
N VAL A 275 3.59 7.17 -10.46
CA VAL A 275 3.26 6.42 -11.67
C VAL A 275 4.31 6.69 -12.73
N THR A 276 4.73 5.66 -13.47
CA THR A 276 5.72 5.79 -14.54
C THR A 276 5.19 5.23 -15.86
N HIS A 277 5.69 5.77 -16.98
CA HIS A 277 5.37 5.32 -18.34
C HIS A 277 6.14 4.08 -18.79
N SER A 278 7.15 3.68 -18.03
CA SER A 278 7.98 2.50 -18.30
C SER A 278 8.43 1.89 -16.97
N PRO A 279 8.77 0.59 -16.94
CA PRO A 279 9.33 -0.03 -15.75
C PRO A 279 10.76 0.47 -15.59
N VAL A 280 10.91 1.52 -14.77
CA VAL A 280 12.19 2.17 -14.51
C VAL A 280 13.22 1.16 -13.98
N ARG A 281 14.50 1.45 -14.20
CA ARG A 281 15.59 0.62 -13.66
C ARG A 281 16.22 1.39 -12.52
N ASP A 282 16.26 0.76 -11.36
CA ASP A 282 17.02 1.22 -10.21
C ASP A 282 18.28 0.37 -10.07
N GLU A 283 19.44 0.99 -10.27
CA GLU A 283 20.74 0.31 -10.13
C GLU A 283 21.03 -0.08 -8.68
N THR A 284 20.39 0.58 -7.70
CA THR A 284 20.53 0.23 -6.28
C THR A 284 19.69 -0.97 -5.87
N SER A 285 18.72 -1.38 -6.71
CA SER A 285 17.78 -2.48 -6.43
C SER A 285 16.98 -2.31 -5.14
N CYS A 286 16.76 -1.07 -4.71
CA CYS A 286 16.11 -0.72 -3.45
C CYS A 286 14.72 -0.13 -3.65
N LEU A 287 14.42 0.50 -4.79
CA LEU A 287 13.15 1.17 -5.02
C LEU A 287 12.12 0.16 -5.56
N PRO A 288 11.07 -0.21 -4.79
CA PRO A 288 10.12 -1.22 -5.22
C PRO A 288 9.31 -0.76 -6.42
N ILE A 289 9.24 -1.60 -7.45
CA ILE A 289 8.46 -1.36 -8.67
C ILE A 289 7.35 -2.38 -8.75
N CYS A 290 6.14 -1.92 -9.01
CA CYS A 290 4.97 -2.75 -9.25
C CYS A 290 4.26 -2.32 -10.54
N CYS A 291 3.25 -3.07 -10.96
CA CYS A 291 2.36 -2.67 -12.03
C CYS A 291 1.35 -1.63 -11.53
N HIS A 292 1.00 -0.67 -12.38
CA HIS A 292 -0.11 0.26 -12.12
C HIS A 292 -1.45 -0.38 -12.51
N THR A 293 -2.56 0.24 -12.09
CA THR A 293 -3.93 -0.17 -12.49
C THR A 293 -4.24 0.04 -13.98
N SER A 294 -3.33 0.67 -14.73
CA SER A 294 -3.37 0.78 -16.18
C SER A 294 -2.32 -0.17 -16.75
N SER A 295 -2.70 -0.95 -17.77
CA SER A 295 -1.85 -2.03 -18.30
C SER A 295 -0.56 -1.55 -18.98
N ASP A 296 -0.49 -0.26 -19.31
CA ASP A 296 0.63 0.41 -19.96
C ASP A 296 1.52 1.23 -19.00
N LYS A 297 1.31 1.08 -17.68
CA LYS A 297 2.00 1.89 -16.66
C LYS A 297 2.50 1.03 -15.49
N TRP A 298 3.44 1.63 -14.75
CA TRP A 298 4.05 1.05 -13.55
C TRP A 298 3.93 2.00 -12.37
N GLY A 299 4.11 1.45 -11.17
CA GLY A 299 4.13 2.17 -9.91
C GLY A 299 5.46 2.01 -9.22
N LEU A 300 5.91 3.08 -8.56
CA LEU A 300 6.92 3.04 -7.52
C LEU A 300 6.21 3.19 -6.17
N VAL A 301 6.45 2.24 -5.28
CA VAL A 301 5.87 2.25 -3.93
C VAL A 301 6.99 2.54 -2.95
N LEU A 302 7.02 3.77 -2.43
CA LEU A 302 8.13 4.25 -1.60
C LEU A 302 7.66 4.49 -0.17
N PRO A 303 7.61 3.43 0.67
CA PRO A 303 7.23 3.55 2.08
C PRO A 303 8.36 4.14 2.92
N PHE A 304 8.01 5.00 3.85
CA PHE A 304 8.92 5.62 4.81
C PHE A 304 8.22 5.93 6.14
N THR A 305 9.01 6.36 7.13
CA THR A 305 8.48 6.64 8.46
C THR A 305 7.47 7.78 8.44
N GLY A 306 6.30 7.56 9.04
CA GLY A 306 5.17 8.47 8.98
C GLY A 306 4.47 8.69 10.32
N GLY A 307 3.14 8.54 10.33
CA GLY A 307 2.27 8.88 11.47
C GLY A 307 2.62 8.15 12.78
N ALA A 308 3.12 6.92 12.72
CA ALA A 308 3.51 6.16 13.91
C ALA A 308 4.59 6.88 14.74
N ALA A 309 5.56 7.53 14.08
CA ALA A 309 6.58 8.31 14.77
C ALA A 309 5.99 9.56 15.43
N TYR A 310 5.05 10.23 14.75
CA TYR A 310 4.33 11.37 15.30
C TYR A 310 3.48 10.99 16.50
N ASP A 311 2.79 9.85 16.45
CA ASP A 311 2.00 9.33 17.57
C ASP A 311 2.89 8.89 18.74
N TRP A 312 4.05 8.29 18.47
CA TRP A 312 5.06 8.00 19.49
C TRP A 312 5.50 9.28 20.21
N LEU A 313 5.81 10.36 19.48
CA LEU A 313 6.24 11.61 20.08
C LEU A 313 5.15 12.20 20.98
N LYS A 314 3.91 12.27 20.48
CA LYS A 314 2.77 12.78 21.24
C LYS A 314 2.54 12.00 22.53
N ARG A 315 2.79 10.69 22.52
CA ARG A 315 2.67 9.83 23.71
C ARG A 315 3.86 9.97 24.67
N THR A 316 5.08 10.16 24.16
CA THR A 316 6.31 10.15 24.97
C THR A 316 6.65 11.52 25.55
N ILE A 317 6.49 12.59 24.78
CA ILE A 317 6.85 13.95 25.18
C ILE A 317 5.59 14.82 25.35
N GLY A 318 4.54 14.56 24.57
CA GLY A 318 3.31 15.34 24.51
C GLY A 318 3.18 16.10 23.18
N SER A 319 2.10 16.86 23.02
CA SER A 319 1.89 17.71 21.84
C SER A 319 1.57 19.13 22.26
N GLU A 320 2.20 20.11 21.61
CA GLU A 320 1.87 21.52 21.76
C GLU A 320 1.37 22.10 20.44
N THR A 321 0.34 22.94 20.53
CA THR A 321 -0.13 23.74 19.41
C THR A 321 0.62 25.07 19.37
N GLY A 322 0.88 25.58 18.17
CA GLY A 322 1.52 26.88 18.01
C GLY A 322 2.19 27.03 16.65
N GLU A 323 2.79 28.19 16.45
CA GLU A 323 3.54 28.52 15.23
C GLU A 323 4.96 27.97 15.30
N ILE A 324 5.55 27.72 14.13
CA ILE A 324 6.95 27.33 13.98
C ILE A 324 7.84 28.43 14.59
N SER A 325 8.82 28.06 15.42
CA SER A 325 9.77 29.01 16.02
C SER A 325 10.76 29.55 14.99
N ASP A 326 11.21 30.80 15.17
CA ASP A 326 12.28 31.43 14.38
C ASP A 326 13.69 30.95 14.76
N SER A 327 13.83 30.23 15.88
CA SER A 327 15.12 29.66 16.29
C SER A 327 15.60 28.58 15.33
N GLU A 328 16.92 28.41 15.19
CA GLU A 328 17.48 27.30 14.42
C GLU A 328 16.97 25.95 14.96
N PRO A 329 16.25 25.14 14.15
CA PRO A 329 15.61 23.94 14.66
C PRO A 329 16.64 22.83 14.91
N PRO A 330 16.36 21.93 15.86
CA PRO A 330 17.12 20.69 16.01
C PRO A 330 16.77 19.75 14.86
N VAL A 331 17.63 18.75 14.64
CA VAL A 331 17.44 17.74 13.59
C VAL A 331 16.91 16.46 14.22
N PHE A 332 15.84 15.91 13.65
CA PHE A 332 15.26 14.63 14.08
C PHE A 332 15.34 13.61 12.94
N ILE A 333 16.10 12.53 13.11
CA ILE A 333 16.07 11.36 12.22
C ILE A 333 14.93 10.44 12.70
N PRO A 334 13.86 10.20 11.92
CA PRO A 334 12.63 9.59 12.43
C PRO A 334 12.65 8.06 12.49
N HIS A 335 13.80 7.39 12.34
CA HIS A 335 13.94 5.93 12.20
C HIS A 335 13.71 5.13 13.49
N LEU A 336 12.60 5.37 14.20
CA LEU A 336 12.25 4.73 15.47
C LEU A 336 12.03 3.21 15.36
N TYR A 337 11.78 2.72 14.15
CA TYR A 337 11.63 1.30 13.83
C TYR A 337 12.48 0.88 12.63
N GLY A 338 13.62 1.58 12.41
CA GLY A 338 14.46 1.42 11.22
C GLY A 338 14.11 2.40 10.10
N GLY A 339 15.04 2.59 9.17
CA GLY A 339 14.84 3.33 7.94
C GLY A 339 14.33 2.41 6.83
N LEU A 340 13.34 2.88 6.08
CA LEU A 340 12.78 2.18 4.91
C LEU A 340 13.36 2.77 3.62
N CYS A 341 12.56 2.99 2.58
CA CYS A 341 13.03 3.63 1.35
C CYS A 341 13.63 5.03 1.64
N PRO A 342 14.67 5.44 0.89
CA PRO A 342 15.24 4.72 -0.26
C PRO A 342 16.34 3.68 0.10
N ASP A 343 16.85 3.68 1.33
CA ASP A 343 18.11 2.96 1.64
C ASP A 343 17.94 1.67 2.47
N TRP A 344 16.73 1.40 2.99
CA TRP A 344 16.36 0.20 3.74
C TRP A 344 17.31 -0.15 4.91
N ARG A 345 17.61 0.85 5.73
CA ARG A 345 18.52 0.75 6.87
C ARG A 345 17.80 0.30 8.15
N GLY A 346 17.58 -1.00 8.29
CA GLY A 346 16.98 -1.59 9.50
C GLY A 346 17.81 -1.41 10.79
N ASP A 347 19.10 -1.12 10.65
CA ASP A 347 20.04 -0.76 11.72
C ASP A 347 19.87 0.69 12.20
N SER A 348 19.28 1.56 11.39
CA SER A 348 19.07 2.97 11.74
C SER A 348 18.13 3.13 12.94
N ARG A 349 18.37 4.17 13.77
CA ARG A 349 17.58 4.46 14.97
C ARG A 349 17.16 5.92 15.00
N GLY A 350 16.05 6.17 15.71
CA GLY A 350 15.57 7.54 15.93
C GLY A 350 16.58 8.38 16.72
N SER A 351 16.84 9.60 16.24
CA SER A 351 17.86 10.47 16.83
C SER A 351 17.42 11.93 16.83
N LEU A 352 17.69 12.63 17.93
CA LEU A 352 17.47 14.06 18.08
C LEU A 352 18.82 14.74 18.35
N VAL A 353 19.24 15.62 17.43
CA VAL A 353 20.58 16.21 17.43
C VAL A 353 20.49 17.74 17.38
N GLY A 354 21.39 18.42 18.08
CA GLY A 354 21.51 19.87 18.05
C GLY A 354 20.62 20.63 19.04
N LEU A 355 20.22 19.99 20.14
CA LEU A 355 19.48 20.66 21.22
C LEU A 355 20.33 21.73 21.93
N THR A 356 19.63 22.75 22.43
CA THR A 356 20.12 23.87 23.23
C THR A 356 19.06 24.20 24.29
N MET A 357 19.41 24.99 25.30
CA MET A 357 18.48 25.39 26.37
C MET A 357 17.29 26.24 25.90
N SER A 358 17.34 26.80 24.68
CA SER A 358 16.23 27.58 24.12
C SER A 358 15.15 26.72 23.48
N HIS A 359 15.43 25.44 23.23
CA HIS A 359 14.49 24.55 22.57
C HIS A 359 13.36 24.13 23.51
N THR A 360 12.16 24.16 22.97
CA THR A 360 10.91 23.79 23.64
C THR A 360 10.41 22.44 23.14
N GLN A 361 9.38 21.91 23.81
CA GLN A 361 8.65 20.75 23.34
C GLN A 361 8.14 20.93 21.90
N LYS A 362 7.61 22.11 21.59
CA LYS A 362 7.16 22.51 20.25
C LYS A 362 8.28 22.38 19.20
N ASP A 363 9.50 22.79 19.51
CA ASP A 363 10.62 22.72 18.57
C ASP A 363 11.00 21.27 18.24
N ILE A 364 10.94 20.39 19.24
CA ILE A 364 11.14 18.94 19.05
C ILE A 364 10.02 18.35 18.18
N GLN A 365 8.77 18.76 18.40
CA GLN A 365 7.64 18.33 17.57
C GLN A 365 7.84 18.73 16.10
N PHE A 366 8.17 19.98 15.83
CA PHE A 366 8.42 20.42 14.47
C PHE A 366 9.69 19.83 13.86
N ALA A 367 10.72 19.52 14.66
CA ALA A 367 11.90 18.80 14.18
C ALA A 367 11.54 17.38 13.69
N LEU A 368 10.69 16.65 14.43
CA LEU A 368 10.18 15.36 13.97
C LEU A 368 9.36 15.49 12.68
N MET A 369 8.47 16.48 12.62
CA MET A 369 7.66 16.72 11.42
C MET A 369 8.54 17.00 10.19
N ARG A 370 9.58 17.84 10.35
CA ARG A 370 10.59 18.11 9.32
C ARG A 370 11.40 16.87 8.96
N GLY A 371 11.72 16.01 9.93
CA GLY A 371 12.39 14.73 9.69
C GLY A 371 11.56 13.81 8.78
N ILE A 372 10.27 13.66 9.07
CA ILE A 372 9.33 12.89 8.25
C ILE A 372 9.20 13.50 6.84
N ALA A 373 9.10 14.82 6.75
CA ALA A 373 9.05 15.52 5.46
C ALA A 373 10.38 15.41 4.68
N SER A 374 11.52 15.35 5.37
CA SER A 374 12.83 15.09 4.77
C SER A 374 12.92 13.68 4.21
N GLU A 375 12.33 12.68 4.86
CA GLU A 375 12.19 11.33 4.28
C GLU A 375 11.33 11.34 3.00
N ALA A 376 10.26 12.13 2.96
CA ALA A 376 9.48 12.30 1.73
C ALA A 376 10.34 12.90 0.60
N ARG A 377 11.21 13.89 0.93
CA ARG A 377 12.14 14.48 -0.04
C ARG A 377 13.19 13.48 -0.52
N ARG A 378 13.76 12.67 0.38
CA ARG A 378 14.71 11.61 0.00
C ARG A 378 14.10 10.63 -0.98
N ASN A 379 12.85 10.24 -0.75
CA ASN A 379 12.12 9.33 -1.64
C ASN A 379 11.78 9.99 -2.99
N LEU A 380 11.39 11.27 -2.99
CA LEU A 380 11.18 12.05 -4.22
C LEU A 380 12.47 12.15 -5.04
N GLU A 381 13.59 12.55 -4.41
CA GLU A 381 14.89 12.65 -5.08
C GLU A 381 15.39 11.29 -5.57
N ALA A 382 15.12 10.20 -4.85
CA ALA A 382 15.46 8.84 -5.28
C ALA A 382 14.67 8.43 -6.54
N ALA A 383 13.37 8.75 -6.60
CA ALA A 383 12.56 8.52 -7.79
C ALA A 383 13.03 9.38 -8.98
N GLU A 384 13.34 10.65 -8.76
CA GLU A 384 13.83 11.56 -9.82
C GLU A 384 15.20 11.11 -10.38
N LYS A 385 16.09 10.56 -9.54
CA LYS A 385 17.38 10.01 -9.97
C LYS A 385 17.26 8.87 -10.97
N ILE A 386 16.18 8.08 -10.91
CA ILE A 386 15.91 6.98 -11.85
C ILE A 386 14.98 7.41 -13.01
N GLY A 387 14.81 8.72 -13.21
CA GLY A 387 14.11 9.30 -14.35
C GLY A 387 12.59 9.47 -14.16
N VAL A 388 12.09 9.45 -12.92
CA VAL A 388 10.66 9.70 -12.66
C VAL A 388 10.40 11.18 -12.47
N GLU A 389 9.54 11.72 -13.32
CA GLU A 389 9.10 13.11 -13.24
C GLU A 389 7.93 13.27 -12.27
N ILE A 390 8.08 14.18 -11.30
CA ILE A 390 7.06 14.48 -10.27
C ILE A 390 6.78 15.99 -10.28
N GLY A 391 5.71 16.40 -10.97
CA GLY A 391 5.31 17.81 -11.06
C GLY A 391 4.63 18.34 -9.80
N SER A 392 3.85 17.50 -9.12
CA SER A 392 3.09 17.84 -7.91
C SER A 392 2.89 16.63 -7.01
N VAL A 393 2.52 16.87 -5.76
CA VAL A 393 2.18 15.82 -4.79
C VAL A 393 0.75 16.02 -4.30
N ARG A 394 -0.02 14.95 -4.22
CA ARG A 394 -1.34 14.97 -3.59
C ARG A 394 -1.34 14.16 -2.31
N MET A 395 -1.64 14.81 -1.20
CA MET A 395 -1.74 14.18 0.11
C MET A 395 -3.13 13.59 0.32
N VAL A 396 -3.16 12.38 0.88
CA VAL A 396 -4.37 11.72 1.39
C VAL A 396 -4.13 11.24 2.82
N GLY A 397 -5.18 11.15 3.63
CA GLY A 397 -5.10 10.67 5.01
C GLY A 397 -5.06 11.77 6.08
N GLY A 398 -4.84 11.37 7.33
CA GLY A 398 -5.10 12.22 8.50
C GLY A 398 -4.21 13.46 8.60
N ALA A 399 -2.99 13.43 8.05
CA ALA A 399 -2.06 14.55 8.08
C ALA A 399 -2.57 15.77 7.31
N GLY A 400 -3.38 15.56 6.26
CA GLY A 400 -3.98 16.64 5.47
C GLY A 400 -5.03 17.48 6.22
N LYS A 401 -5.49 17.03 7.40
CA LYS A 401 -6.43 17.80 8.24
C LYS A 401 -5.81 19.04 8.89
N SER A 402 -4.48 19.13 8.91
CA SER A 402 -3.73 20.30 9.39
C SER A 402 -3.19 21.07 8.20
N ASN A 403 -3.11 22.39 8.29
CA ASN A 403 -2.46 23.23 7.27
C ASN A 403 -0.92 23.22 7.38
N ILE A 404 -0.39 22.76 8.51
CA ILE A 404 1.06 22.75 8.77
C ILE A 404 1.76 21.69 7.92
N TRP A 405 1.24 20.46 7.91
CA TRP A 405 1.86 19.36 7.17
C TRP A 405 1.95 19.63 5.67
N PRO A 406 0.86 19.99 4.96
CA PRO A 406 0.90 20.24 3.53
C PRO A 406 1.84 21.38 3.16
N GLN A 407 1.82 22.49 3.90
CA GLN A 407 2.71 23.62 3.63
C GLN A 407 4.18 23.26 3.88
N MET A 408 4.48 22.54 4.96
CA MET A 408 5.84 22.08 5.27
C MET A 408 6.36 21.13 4.19
N ILE A 409 5.53 20.18 3.75
CA ILE A 409 5.87 19.26 2.66
C ILE A 409 6.08 20.04 1.35
N ALA A 410 5.21 21.00 1.01
CA ALA A 410 5.37 21.82 -0.20
C ALA A 410 6.70 22.57 -0.20
N ASN A 411 7.06 23.20 0.91
CA ASN A 411 8.31 23.93 1.06
C ASN A 411 9.54 23.00 1.00
N ILE A 412 9.51 21.86 1.69
CA ILE A 412 10.63 20.91 1.74
C ILE A 412 10.84 20.23 0.38
N LEU A 413 9.76 19.79 -0.28
CA LEU A 413 9.84 19.15 -1.60
C LEU A 413 10.08 20.15 -2.74
N ASN A 414 9.86 21.44 -2.50
CA ASN A 414 9.78 22.46 -3.54
C ASN A 414 8.84 22.04 -4.69
N ARG A 415 7.64 21.56 -4.32
CA ARG A 415 6.58 21.13 -5.23
C ARG A 415 5.22 21.55 -4.69
N PRO A 416 4.24 21.90 -5.56
CA PRO A 416 2.87 22.10 -5.12
C PRO A 416 2.32 20.85 -4.43
N VAL A 417 1.62 21.06 -3.31
CA VAL A 417 0.94 20.01 -2.55
C VAL A 417 -0.55 20.27 -2.56
N GLU A 418 -1.31 19.28 -3.01
CA GLU A 418 -2.77 19.30 -2.96
C GLU A 418 -3.27 18.34 -1.88
N VAL A 419 -4.16 18.79 -0.99
CA VAL A 419 -4.81 17.90 -0.02
C VAL A 419 -6.14 17.45 -0.59
N SER A 420 -6.26 16.15 -0.86
CA SER A 420 -7.52 15.60 -1.36
C SER A 420 -8.60 15.55 -0.28
N ASN A 421 -9.82 15.94 -0.64
CA ASN A 421 -11.01 15.72 0.21
C ASN A 421 -11.49 14.26 0.19
N LEU A 422 -10.88 13.42 -0.64
CA LEU A 422 -11.30 12.04 -0.81
C LEU A 422 -11.07 11.23 0.47
N THR A 423 -12.14 10.66 0.99
CA THR A 423 -12.07 9.66 2.07
C THR A 423 -11.91 8.27 1.46
N GLU A 424 -11.10 7.42 2.11
CA GLU A 424 -10.93 6.01 1.72
C GLU A 424 -10.52 5.82 0.24
N SER A 425 -9.42 6.47 -0.16
CA SER A 425 -8.94 6.50 -1.54
C SER A 425 -8.74 5.12 -2.18
N ALA A 426 -8.37 4.10 -1.39
CA ALA A 426 -8.24 2.71 -1.85
C ALA A 426 -9.59 2.11 -2.28
N CYS A 427 -10.61 2.22 -1.43
CA CYS A 427 -11.99 1.85 -1.76
C CYS A 427 -12.48 2.63 -2.99
N TYR A 428 -12.24 3.94 -3.03
CA TYR A 428 -12.68 4.77 -4.15
C TYR A 428 -11.99 4.39 -5.47
N GLY A 429 -10.69 4.09 -5.43
CA GLY A 429 -9.94 3.58 -6.58
C GLY A 429 -10.48 2.24 -7.08
N ALA A 430 -10.82 1.32 -6.17
CA ALA A 430 -11.50 0.08 -6.52
C ALA A 430 -12.88 0.34 -7.16
N ALA A 431 -13.68 1.27 -6.62
CA ALA A 431 -14.96 1.63 -7.22
C ALA A 431 -14.81 2.20 -8.65
N LYS A 432 -13.77 3.00 -8.92
CA LYS A 432 -13.43 3.49 -10.27
C LYS A 432 -13.13 2.34 -11.23
N LEU A 433 -12.40 1.32 -10.77
CA LEU A 433 -12.15 0.10 -11.55
C LEU A 433 -13.44 -0.66 -11.83
N ALA A 434 -14.31 -0.81 -10.82
CA ALA A 434 -15.62 -1.43 -10.98
C ALA A 434 -16.50 -0.69 -12.01
N ALA A 435 -16.40 0.64 -12.08
CA ALA A 435 -17.07 1.48 -13.06
C ALA A 435 -16.43 1.44 -14.47
N ARG A 436 -15.25 0.83 -14.64
CA ARG A 436 -14.56 0.62 -15.92
C ARG A 436 -14.42 1.90 -16.77
N GLN A 437 -14.03 3.01 -16.14
CA GLN A 437 -13.86 4.31 -16.80
C GLN A 437 -15.12 4.87 -17.49
N ARG A 438 -16.33 4.43 -17.10
CA ARG A 438 -17.59 4.91 -17.69
C ARG A 438 -17.94 6.35 -17.33
N SER A 439 -17.19 6.99 -16.43
CA SER A 439 -17.40 8.38 -16.08
C SER A 439 -16.12 9.08 -15.59
N GLU A 440 -16.00 10.34 -15.97
CA GLU A 440 -15.05 11.29 -15.39
C GLU A 440 -15.54 11.64 -13.98
N TRP A 441 -15.06 10.93 -12.96
CA TRP A 441 -15.46 11.17 -11.57
C TRP A 441 -14.82 12.47 -11.05
N SER A 442 -15.64 13.52 -10.95
CA SER A 442 -15.26 14.87 -10.55
C SER A 442 -14.75 14.98 -9.11
N ALA A 443 -15.07 14.01 -8.24
CA ALA A 443 -14.62 14.02 -6.85
C ALA A 443 -13.09 13.90 -6.69
N THR A 444 -12.38 13.57 -7.77
CA THR A 444 -10.91 13.55 -7.81
C THR A 444 -10.27 14.93 -7.96
N GLU A 445 -11.03 16.02 -8.10
CA GLU A 445 -10.49 17.36 -8.37
C GLU A 445 -10.63 18.37 -7.22
N SER A 446 -11.25 18.01 -6.10
CA SER A 446 -11.47 18.95 -5.00
C SER A 446 -10.45 18.76 -3.86
N GLY A 447 -9.73 19.84 -3.55
CA GLY A 447 -8.72 19.89 -2.50
C GLY A 447 -8.22 21.30 -2.22
N SER A 448 -7.54 21.49 -1.08
CA SER A 448 -6.78 22.71 -0.81
C SER A 448 -5.38 22.59 -1.40
N GLU A 449 -4.92 23.65 -2.06
CA GLU A 449 -3.60 23.72 -2.67
C GLU A 449 -2.63 24.54 -1.80
N PHE A 450 -1.42 24.01 -1.64
CA PHE A 450 -0.32 24.62 -0.91
C PHE A 450 0.87 24.75 -1.86
N VAL A 451 1.27 25.98 -2.13
CA VAL A 451 2.37 26.29 -3.05
C VAL A 451 3.63 26.53 -2.22
N PRO A 452 4.82 26.09 -2.69
CA PRO A 452 6.08 26.39 -2.01
C PRO A 452 6.30 27.89 -1.85
N VAL A 453 6.66 28.32 -0.64
CA VAL A 453 7.01 29.73 -0.36
C VAL A 453 8.52 29.90 -0.55
N PRO A 454 9.00 30.75 -1.49
CA PRO A 454 10.43 30.80 -1.87
C PRO A 454 11.41 30.95 -0.70
N GLU A 455 11.14 31.87 0.22
CA GLU A 455 12.00 32.10 1.40
C GLU A 455 12.06 30.87 2.33
N GLN A 456 10.95 30.13 2.43
CA GLN A 456 10.88 28.90 3.22
C GLN A 456 11.54 27.74 2.50
N VAL A 457 11.46 27.66 1.18
CA VAL A 457 12.19 26.65 0.38
C VAL A 457 13.69 26.78 0.61
N GLU A 458 14.24 28.00 0.55
CA GLU A 458 15.67 28.22 0.80
C GLU A 458 16.08 27.83 2.23
N PHE A 459 15.23 28.11 3.21
CA PHE A 459 15.45 27.70 4.60
C PHE A 459 15.44 26.18 4.74
N GLU A 460 14.39 25.52 4.24
CA GLU A 460 14.21 24.08 4.33
C GLU A 460 15.26 23.31 3.53
N ASP A 461 15.78 23.87 2.41
CA ASP A 461 16.95 23.33 1.71
C ASP A 461 18.20 23.27 2.60
N ARG A 462 18.44 24.30 3.41
CA ARG A 462 19.57 24.29 4.36
C ARG A 462 19.34 23.27 5.47
N GLN A 463 18.11 23.15 5.97
CA GLN A 463 17.76 22.16 6.99
C GLN A 463 17.87 20.73 6.45
N TYR A 464 17.44 20.48 5.22
CA TYR A 464 17.56 19.20 4.56
C TYR A 464 19.02 18.78 4.36
N ARG A 465 19.91 19.70 3.95
CA ARG A 465 21.35 19.41 3.90
C ARG A 465 21.94 19.12 5.28
N ARG A 466 21.47 19.77 6.35
CA ARG A 466 21.86 19.42 7.73
C ARG A 466 21.35 18.03 8.10
N TYR A 467 20.11 17.71 7.77
CA TYR A 467 19.49 16.41 7.96
C TYR A 467 20.33 15.29 7.33
N LEU A 468 20.69 15.41 6.05
CA LEU A 468 21.50 14.41 5.34
C LEU A 468 22.87 14.21 5.99
N ARG A 469 23.57 15.28 6.38
CA ARG A 469 24.88 15.16 7.06
C ARG A 469 24.79 14.41 8.38
N PHE A 470 23.78 14.70 9.19
CA PHE A 470 23.59 13.98 10.45
C PHE A 470 23.15 12.54 10.22
N TYR A 471 22.29 12.31 9.22
CA TYR A 471 21.87 10.97 8.83
C TYR A 471 23.08 10.09 8.46
N GLU A 472 23.96 10.56 7.58
CA GLU A 472 25.18 9.86 7.16
C GLU A 472 26.09 9.56 8.37
N ALA A 473 26.38 10.56 9.20
CA ALA A 473 27.23 10.39 10.38
C ALA A 473 26.64 9.40 11.40
N LEU A 474 25.32 9.40 11.57
CA LEU A 474 24.64 8.47 12.48
C LEU A 474 24.61 7.05 11.92
N LEU A 475 24.44 6.87 10.60
CA LEU A 475 24.53 5.55 9.99
C LEU A 475 25.90 4.91 10.20
N GLU A 476 26.98 5.67 10.04
CA GLU A 476 28.33 5.17 10.34
C GLU A 476 28.48 4.74 11.80
N ALA A 477 27.87 5.48 12.72
CA ALA A 477 27.87 5.13 14.14
C ALA A 477 27.08 3.85 14.43
N TYR A 478 25.97 3.61 13.73
CA TYR A 478 25.14 2.41 13.91
C TYR A 478 25.70 1.16 13.22
N SER A 479 26.38 1.31 12.09
CA SER A 479 27.01 0.17 11.39
C SER A 479 28.23 -0.40 12.12
N ASN A 480 28.83 0.37 13.02
CA ASN A 480 30.00 -0.02 13.82
C ASN A 480 29.62 -0.45 15.26
N ALA A 481 28.33 -0.55 15.56
CA ALA A 481 27.78 -0.95 16.87
C ALA A 481 27.15 -2.35 16.76
#